data_AF-A0A2M9N370-F1
#
_entry.id   AF-A0A2M9N370-F1
#
_cell.length_a   1.000
_cell.length_b   1.000
_cell.length_c   1.000
_cell.angle_alpha   90.00
_cell.angle_beta   90.00
_cell.angle_gamma   90.00
#
_symmetry.space_group_name_H-M   'P 1'
#
loop_
_entity.id
_entity.type
_entity.pdbx_description
1 polymer ?
#
loop_
_entity_poly.entity_id
_entity_poly.type
_entity_poly.pdbx_seq_one_letter_code
_entity_poly.pdbx_strand_id
1 'polypeptide(L)' 'MGSPWSKWSVFEYMRHRFMNTGNVPDRQELFIEFSGMESSEIDEGVNEFELAIKIGGGQLAQ' A
#
# COMPACT_ATOMS: atom_id res chain seq x y z
N MET A 1 17.82 10.01 -11.54
CA MET A 1 17.34 10.55 -10.25
C MET A 1 16.34 9.55 -9.73
N GLY A 2 16.51 9.05 -8.50
CA GLY A 2 15.55 8.11 -7.90
C GLY A 2 14.22 8.79 -7.61
N SER A 3 13.15 8.00 -7.53
CA SER A 3 11.85 8.47 -7.04
C SER A 3 12.02 9.11 -5.64
N PRO A 4 11.31 10.22 -5.31
CA PRO A 4 11.27 10.74 -3.95
C PRO A 4 10.46 9.84 -3.01
N TRP A 5 9.79 8.83 -3.56
CA TRP A 5 8.93 7.91 -2.84
C TRP A 5 9.70 6.69 -2.37
N SER A 6 9.18 6.09 -1.31
CA SER A 6 9.64 4.80 -0.82
C SER A 6 8.48 3.85 -0.61
N LYS A 7 8.76 2.59 -0.27
CA LYS A 7 7.71 1.63 0.13
C LYS A 7 6.74 2.15 1.19
N TRP A 8 7.20 3.04 2.08
CA TRP A 8 6.35 3.66 3.10
C TRP A 8 5.33 4.65 2.50
N SER A 9 5.67 5.31 1.39
CA SER A 9 4.72 6.15 0.65
C SER A 9 3.55 5.32 0.11
N VAL A 10 3.84 4.12 -0.39
CA VAL A 10 2.84 3.16 -0.89
C VAL A 10 1.96 2.65 0.25
N PHE A 11 2.56 2.24 1.37
CA PHE A 11 1.82 1.82 2.57
C PHE A 11 0.85 2.91 3.04
N GLU A 12 1.33 4.15 3.17
CA GLU A 12 0.54 5.28 3.66
C GLU A 12 -0.62 5.63 2.72
N TYR A 13 -0.36 5.57 1.41
CA TYR A 13 -1.40 5.75 0.41
C TYR A 13 -2.51 4.69 0.53
N MET A 14 -2.13 3.40 0.59
CA MET A 14 -3.09 2.31 0.75
C MET A 14 -3.89 2.45 2.04
N ARG A 15 -3.23 2.83 3.15
CA ARG A 15 -3.88 3.09 4.43
C ARG A 15 -4.91 4.21 4.34
N HIS A 16 -4.55 5.36 3.79
CA HIS A 16 -5.49 6.48 3.63
C HIS A 16 -6.63 6.13 2.69
N ARG A 17 -6.35 5.47 1.57
CA ARG A 17 -7.35 5.02 0.59
C ARG A 17 -8.36 4.08 1.25
N PHE A 18 -7.88 3.10 2.00
CA PHE A 18 -8.71 2.14 2.73
C PHE A 18 -9.54 2.83 3.82
N MET A 19 -8.93 3.67 4.67
CA MET A 19 -9.64 4.35 5.75
C MET A 19 -10.73 5.31 5.25
N ASN A 20 -10.53 5.94 4.09
CA ASN A 20 -11.48 6.89 3.53
C ASN A 20 -12.59 6.24 2.71
N THR A 21 -12.34 5.07 2.11
CA THR A 21 -13.25 4.47 1.11
C THR A 21 -13.70 3.05 1.43
N GLY A 22 -13.09 2.41 2.43
CA GLY A 22 -13.27 0.99 2.74
C GLY A 22 -12.64 0.03 1.72
N ASN A 23 -12.00 0.54 0.66
CA ASN A 23 -11.47 -0.27 -0.45
C ASN A 23 -9.95 -0.16 -0.52
N VAL A 24 -9.30 -1.31 -0.78
CA VAL A 24 -7.87 -1.38 -1.06
C VAL A 24 -7.65 -0.99 -2.54
N PRO A 25 -6.72 -0.08 -2.86
CA PRO A 25 -6.42 0.27 -4.24
C PRO A 25 -5.88 -0.94 -5.00
N ASP A 26 -6.23 -1.05 -6.27
CA ASP A 26 -5.67 -2.11 -7.11
C ASP A 26 -4.25 -1.77 -7.60
N ARG A 27 -3.61 -2.76 -8.23
CA ARG A 27 -2.22 -2.62 -8.67
C ARG A 27 -2.06 -1.59 -9.79
N GLN A 28 -3.08 -1.38 -10.61
CA GLN A 28 -3.04 -0.37 -11.68
C GLN A 28 -3.08 1.04 -11.08
N GLU A 29 -3.93 1.28 -10.08
CA GLU A 29 -3.98 2.53 -9.30
C GLU A 29 -2.60 2.83 -8.70
N LEU A 30 -1.95 1.83 -8.09
CA LEU A 30 -0.62 2.00 -7.51
C LEU A 30 0.48 2.30 -8.54
N PHE A 31 0.48 1.66 -9.71
CA PHE A 31 1.47 1.96 -10.76
C PHE A 31 1.28 3.34 -11.39
N ILE A 32 0.05 3.83 -11.43
CA ILE A 32 -0.25 5.19 -11.92
C ILE A 32 0.20 6.21 -10.88
N GLU A 33 -0.19 6.04 -9.62
CA GLU A 33 0.16 6.95 -8.52
C GLU A 33 1.68 7.00 -8.30
N PHE A 34 2.32 5.82 -8.25
CA PHE A 34 3.75 5.66 -7.99
C PHE A 34 4.59 5.54 -9.27
N SER A 35 4.18 6.22 -10.34
CA SER A 35 4.90 6.21 -11.61
C SER A 35 6.37 6.67 -11.43
N GLY A 36 7.31 5.87 -11.93
CA GLY A 36 8.74 6.13 -11.77
C GLY A 36 9.39 5.52 -10.52
N MET A 37 8.61 4.79 -9.71
CA MET A 37 9.12 3.92 -8.65
C MET A 37 9.36 2.51 -9.19
N GLU A 38 10.35 1.80 -8.64
CA GLU A 38 10.63 0.42 -9.03
C GLU A 38 9.47 -0.50 -8.58
N SER A 39 9.08 -1.45 -9.43
CA SER A 39 7.96 -2.35 -9.13
C SER A 39 8.19 -3.13 -7.83
N SER A 40 9.42 -3.53 -7.54
CA SER A 40 9.74 -4.26 -6.30
C SER A 40 9.48 -3.41 -5.05
N GLU A 41 9.69 -2.09 -5.13
CA GLU A 41 9.49 -1.20 -4.00
C GLU A 41 8.00 -0.91 -3.76
N ILE A 42 7.21 -0.89 -4.84
CA ILE A 42 5.74 -0.89 -4.75
C ILE A 42 5.25 -2.18 -4.10
N ASP A 43 5.76 -3.32 -4.55
CA ASP A 43 5.39 -4.64 -4.01
C ASP A 43 5.76 -4.76 -2.51
N GLU A 44 6.90 -4.21 -2.09
CA GLU A 44 7.25 -4.12 -0.67
C GLU A 44 6.22 -3.33 0.15
N GLY A 45 5.79 -2.16 -0.33
CA GLY A 45 4.79 -1.35 0.38
C GLY A 45 3.43 -2.04 0.49
N VAL A 46 3.02 -2.76 -0.56
CA VAL A 46 1.81 -3.60 -0.57
C VAL A 46 1.91 -4.69 0.50
N ASN A 47 3.04 -5.40 0.56
CA ASN A 47 3.25 -6.46 1.54
C ASN A 47 3.19 -5.95 2.98
N GLU A 48 3.80 -4.79 3.27
CA GLU A 48 3.72 -4.15 4.59
C GLU A 48 2.27 -3.82 4.98
N PHE A 49 1.49 -3.30 4.02
CA PHE A 49 0.08 -2.98 4.25
C PHE A 49 -0.75 -4.24 4.54
N GLU A 50 -0.59 -5.28 3.71
CA GLU A 50 -1.28 -6.54 3.93
C GLU A 50 -0.94 -7.19 5.27
N LEU A 51 0.34 -7.16 5.68
CA LEU A 51 0.78 -7.65 6.98
C LEU A 51 0.13 -6.86 8.11
N ALA A 52 0.08 -5.53 8.01
CA ALA A 52 -0.56 -4.67 9.00
C ALA A 52 -2.07 -4.95 9.13
N ILE A 53 -2.78 -5.19 8.02
CA ILE A 53 -4.20 -5.57 8.04
C ILE A 53 -4.39 -6.98 8.61
N LYS A 54 -3.51 -7.94 8.30
CA LYS A 54 -3.57 -9.30 8.86
C LYS A 54 -3.34 -9.31 10.38
N ILE A 55 -2.36 -8.54 10.86
CA ILE A 55 -2.01 -8.46 12.29
C ILE A 55 -3.04 -7.61 13.06
N GLY A 56 -3.44 -6.46 12.51
CA GLY A 56 -4.41 -5.55 13.14
C GLY A 56 -5.88 -5.98 12.99
N GLY A 57 -6.20 -6.74 11.95
CA GLY A 57 -7.55 -7.25 11.65
C GLY A 57 -7.86 -8.64 12.24
N GLY A 58 -6.85 -9.35 12.75
CA GLY A 58 -7.00 -10.67 13.37
C GLY A 58 -7.78 -10.70 14.69
N GLN A 59 -8.21 -9.55 15.21
CA GLN A 59 -9.01 -9.46 16.45
C GLN A 59 -10.50 -9.19 16.22
N LEU A 60 -10.98 -9.20 14.97
CA LEU A 60 -12.41 -9.01 14.64
C LEU A 60 -13.08 -10.17 13.90
N ALA A 61 -12.40 -11.30 13.72
CA ALA A 61 -13.06 -12.53 13.29
C ALA A 61 -12.28 -13.76 13.78
N GLN A 62 -12.64 -14.26 14.97
CA GLN A 62 -13.17 -15.61 15.20
C GLN A 62 -13.49 -15.79 16.69
#